data_AF-A0A2V8WVS0-F1
#
_entry.id   AF-A0A2V8WVS0-F1
#
_cell.length_a   1.000
_cell.length_b   1.000
_cell.length_c   1.000
_cell.angle_alpha   90.00
_cell.angle_beta   90.00
_cell.angle_gamma   90.00
#
_symmetry.space_group_name_H-M   'P 1'
#
loop_
_entity.id
_entity.type
_entity.pdbx_description
1 polymer ?
#
loop_
_entity_poly.entity_id
_entity_poly.type
_entity_poly.pdbx_seq_one_letter_code
_entity_poly.pdbx_strand_id
1 'polypeptide(L)'
;MVSSLNNRPWLAFMEKLVGDSVAGPRETELPQLFCCRLEKQPDHLVAGRYLISQAGAELANACLLVNPECVFTQDGELPDQFSDASWLLSNFDLHGTVVWVKDSGTETLLPFWLGQELANVLSRTSPGALAPDLPAHWRSVLQMAGVLVPENFKTEACSRWAEKVSCSGAAFRQKKYVPVAGLIHPFHLAALRRYYRRLIRTRRISLGDEQSPRRYAAHNESVARFFHHQLASAVTAIAGEPVKPSYVYVASYQSGAELEKHTDREQCEFSISLCLDYWPEPRNETPWPLKLETDSGQVAIFQGIGDGLLYRGCELPHWRDRLPEGHMSTSIFFHYVPADFAGPLD
;
A
#
# COMPACT_ATOMS: atom_id res chain seq x y z
N MET A 1 -33.10 -9.96 -21.48
CA MET A 1 -32.37 -11.20 -21.84
C MET A 1 -30.94 -11.04 -21.40
N VAL A 2 -30.57 -11.66 -20.27
CA VAL A 2 -29.23 -11.59 -19.68
C VAL A 2 -28.33 -12.54 -20.48
N SER A 3 -27.41 -11.97 -21.26
CA SER A 3 -26.37 -12.71 -21.97
C SER A 3 -25.36 -13.26 -20.97
N SER A 4 -25.27 -14.58 -20.88
CA SER A 4 -24.25 -15.30 -20.14
C SER A 4 -22.88 -15.09 -20.79
N LEU A 5 -22.08 -14.16 -20.24
CA LEU A 5 -20.69 -14.00 -20.62
C LEU A 5 -19.85 -15.14 -20.03
N ASN A 6 -19.75 -16.21 -20.82
CA ASN A 6 -18.85 -17.35 -20.63
C ASN A 6 -17.38 -16.88 -20.77
N ASN A 7 -16.78 -16.41 -19.68
CA ASN A 7 -15.39 -15.91 -19.70
C ASN A 7 -14.38 -17.08 -19.58
N ARG A 8 -14.39 -17.99 -20.55
CA ARG A 8 -13.47 -19.16 -20.62
C ARG A 8 -11.97 -18.82 -20.55
N PRO A 9 -11.48 -17.68 -21.08
CA PRO A 9 -10.06 -17.31 -20.93
C PRO A 9 -9.66 -16.97 -19.49
N TRP A 10 -10.59 -16.39 -18.70
CA TRP A 10 -10.42 -16.17 -17.27
C TRP A 10 -10.31 -17.53 -16.54
N LEU A 11 -11.20 -18.47 -16.85
CA LEU A 11 -11.22 -19.79 -16.19
C LEU A 11 -9.93 -20.53 -16.48
N ALA A 12 -9.44 -20.45 -17.72
CA ALA A 12 -8.16 -21.04 -18.11
C ALA A 12 -6.94 -20.34 -17.47
N PHE A 13 -6.96 -19.02 -17.25
CA PHE A 13 -5.91 -18.31 -16.51
C PHE A 13 -5.90 -18.71 -15.03
N MET A 14 -7.08 -18.80 -14.42
CA MET A 14 -7.22 -19.22 -13.03
C MET A 14 -6.91 -20.70 -12.84
N GLU A 15 -7.24 -21.56 -13.79
CA GLU A 15 -6.82 -22.96 -13.83
C GLU A 15 -5.30 -23.10 -14.01
N LYS A 16 -4.65 -22.24 -14.81
CA LYS A 16 -3.17 -22.20 -14.91
C LYS A 16 -2.48 -21.74 -13.62
N LEU A 17 -3.16 -20.94 -12.79
CA LEU A 17 -2.72 -20.56 -11.44
C LEU A 17 -2.96 -21.66 -10.39
N VAL A 18 -3.70 -22.72 -10.75
CA VAL A 18 -4.07 -23.88 -9.89
C VAL A 18 -3.07 -25.05 -10.04
N GLY A 19 -1.94 -24.85 -10.74
CA GLY A 19 -0.92 -25.89 -10.96
C GLY A 19 -0.58 -26.74 -9.73
N ASP A 20 -0.91 -28.02 -9.86
CA ASP A 20 -0.70 -29.21 -9.02
C ASP A 20 -1.09 -29.14 -7.53
N SER A 21 -2.31 -29.62 -7.30
CA SER A 21 -2.84 -30.05 -6.01
C SER A 21 -1.93 -31.09 -5.34
N VAL A 22 -1.21 -30.69 -4.30
CA VAL A 22 -0.80 -31.61 -3.24
C VAL A 22 -1.77 -31.44 -2.07
N ALA A 23 -2.40 -32.54 -1.66
CA ALA A 23 -3.43 -32.60 -0.65
C ALA A 23 -2.91 -32.20 0.75
N GLY A 24 -3.02 -30.91 1.06
CA GLY A 24 -3.10 -30.37 2.42
C GLY A 24 -4.53 -29.90 2.73
N PRO A 25 -4.85 -29.47 3.98
CA PRO A 25 -6.17 -28.92 4.31
C PRO A 25 -6.56 -27.87 3.26
N ARG A 26 -7.81 -27.91 2.78
CA ARG A 26 -8.28 -27.06 1.68
C ARG A 26 -7.87 -25.62 2.00
N GLU A 27 -6.98 -25.06 1.18
CA GLU A 27 -6.36 -23.74 1.31
C GLU A 27 -7.36 -22.59 1.62
N THR A 28 -8.65 -22.83 1.40
CA THR A 28 -9.81 -22.00 1.71
C THR A 28 -10.17 -21.87 3.20
N GLU A 29 -9.67 -22.75 4.08
CA GLU A 29 -10.10 -22.80 5.50
C GLU A 29 -9.15 -22.08 6.48
N LEU A 30 -7.89 -21.83 6.10
CA LEU A 30 -6.96 -21.10 6.96
C LEU A 30 -7.23 -19.58 6.92
N PRO A 31 -7.05 -18.86 8.05
CA PRO A 31 -7.13 -17.40 8.07
C PRO A 31 -6.10 -16.83 7.09
N GLN A 32 -6.55 -15.95 6.20
CA GLN A 32 -5.67 -15.27 5.26
C GLN A 32 -5.11 -14.04 5.94
N LEU A 33 -4.00 -14.25 6.63
CA LEU A 33 -3.29 -13.21 7.36
C LEU A 33 -2.27 -12.53 6.43
N PHE A 34 -2.12 -11.23 6.60
CA PHE A 34 -1.17 -10.40 5.91
C PHE A 34 0.22 -10.54 6.53
N CYS A 35 1.22 -10.70 5.65
CA CYS A 35 2.63 -10.62 6.02
C CYS A 35 3.49 -10.12 4.84
N CYS A 36 4.46 -9.27 5.18
CA CYS A 36 5.54 -8.80 4.31
C CYS A 36 6.86 -9.48 4.75
N ARG A 37 7.08 -10.72 4.31
CA ARG A 37 8.25 -11.54 4.67
C ARG A 37 9.50 -11.11 3.89
N LEU A 38 10.59 -10.82 4.59
CA LEU A 38 11.85 -10.37 3.98
C LEU A 38 12.53 -11.43 3.11
N GLU A 39 12.38 -12.71 3.43
CA GLU A 39 12.97 -13.80 2.66
C GLU A 39 12.14 -14.23 1.45
N LYS A 40 10.86 -13.85 1.43
CA LYS A 40 9.91 -14.18 0.37
C LYS A 40 9.35 -12.91 -0.25
N GLN A 41 10.25 -11.99 -0.58
CA GLN A 41 9.86 -10.80 -1.33
C GLN A 41 9.35 -11.24 -2.70
N PRO A 42 8.12 -10.88 -3.07
CA PRO A 42 7.68 -11.11 -4.42
C PRO A 42 8.27 -9.99 -5.27
N ASP A 43 9.57 -10.04 -5.55
CA ASP A 43 10.28 -9.00 -6.33
C ASP A 43 9.62 -8.76 -7.69
N HIS A 44 9.04 -9.80 -8.28
CA HIS A 44 8.25 -9.74 -9.51
C HIS A 44 6.93 -8.95 -9.37
N LEU A 45 6.47 -8.67 -8.15
CA LEU A 45 5.32 -7.80 -7.84
C LEU A 45 5.74 -6.42 -7.35
N VAL A 46 7.04 -6.17 -7.15
CA VAL A 46 7.55 -4.81 -6.95
C VAL A 46 7.63 -4.17 -8.33
N ALA A 47 6.93 -3.05 -8.54
CA ALA A 47 7.00 -2.38 -9.84
C ALA A 47 8.45 -1.95 -10.13
N GLY A 48 8.98 -2.37 -11.29
CA GLY A 48 10.42 -2.27 -11.59
C GLY A 48 11.04 -0.89 -11.43
N ARG A 49 10.24 0.18 -11.57
CA ARG A 49 10.68 1.56 -11.31
C ARG A 49 11.17 1.81 -9.87
N TYR A 50 10.61 1.10 -8.88
CA TYR A 50 11.02 1.22 -7.47
C TYR A 50 12.30 0.45 -7.16
N LEU A 51 12.63 -0.58 -7.95
CA LEU A 51 13.89 -1.32 -7.83
C LEU A 51 15.05 -0.50 -8.41
N ILE A 52 14.82 0.20 -9.53
CA ILE A 52 15.85 1.02 -10.19
C ILE A 52 16.18 2.27 -9.36
N SER A 53 15.20 2.89 -8.68
CA SER A 53 15.45 4.08 -7.84
C SER A 53 16.22 3.77 -6.55
N GLN A 54 16.23 2.52 -6.08
CA GLN A 54 16.97 2.11 -4.88
C GLN A 54 18.29 1.37 -5.20
N ALA A 55 18.48 0.88 -6.43
CA ALA A 55 19.74 0.29 -6.90
C ALA A 55 20.90 1.31 -7.04
N GLY A 56 20.64 2.60 -6.82
CA GLY A 56 21.63 3.69 -6.91
C GLY A 56 22.51 3.89 -5.67
N ALA A 57 22.32 3.12 -4.59
CA ALA A 57 23.16 3.22 -3.41
C ALA A 57 23.87 1.89 -3.14
N GLU A 58 24.92 1.60 -3.93
CA GLU A 58 26.00 0.74 -3.45
C GLU A 58 26.69 1.43 -2.27
N LEU A 59 26.04 1.38 -1.10
CA LEU A 59 26.65 1.58 0.22
C LEU A 59 27.44 0.32 0.61
N ALA A 60 28.03 -0.38 -0.37
CA ALA A 60 28.76 -1.63 -0.16
C ALA A 60 29.91 -1.45 0.85
N ASN A 61 30.43 -0.21 0.97
CA ASN A 61 31.52 0.16 1.87
C ASN A 61 31.11 1.09 3.03
N ALA A 62 29.82 1.41 3.20
CA ALA A 62 29.41 2.26 4.32
C ALA A 62 29.27 1.45 5.61
N CYS A 63 29.69 2.05 6.72
CA CYS A 63 29.36 1.56 8.05
C CYS A 63 27.84 1.63 8.22
N LEU A 64 27.20 0.47 8.35
CA LEU A 64 25.75 0.38 8.56
C LEU A 64 25.48 0.04 10.01
N LEU A 65 24.41 0.60 10.53
CA LEU A 65 23.85 0.27 11.83
C LEU A 65 22.57 -0.54 11.63
N VAL A 66 22.26 -1.38 12.61
CA VAL A 66 20.87 -1.80 12.82
C VAL A 66 20.09 -0.54 13.17
N ASN A 67 19.02 -0.26 12.44
CA ASN A 67 18.29 1.00 12.56
C ASN A 67 17.89 1.26 14.03
N PRO A 68 18.36 2.36 14.64
CA PRO A 68 18.04 2.71 16.02
C PRO A 68 16.54 2.86 16.31
N GLU A 69 15.73 3.14 15.28
CA GLU A 69 14.28 3.31 15.36
C GLU A 69 13.52 2.01 15.04
N CYS A 70 14.20 0.86 14.92
CA CYS A 70 13.55 -0.44 14.83
C CYS A 70 13.02 -0.92 16.19
N VAL A 71 11.85 -1.54 16.18
CA VAL A 71 11.31 -2.31 17.30
C VAL A 71 11.20 -3.77 16.88
N PHE A 72 11.75 -4.68 17.66
CA PHE A 72 11.62 -6.12 17.43
C PHE A 72 10.55 -6.68 18.36
N THR A 73 9.61 -7.45 17.83
CA THR A 73 8.58 -8.14 18.60
C THR A 73 8.54 -9.61 18.27
N GLN A 74 8.09 -10.44 19.22
CA GLN A 74 7.94 -11.88 19.05
C GLN A 74 6.53 -12.36 19.40
N ASP A 75 6.01 -13.30 18.61
CA ASP A 75 4.85 -14.13 18.94
C ASP A 75 3.64 -13.37 19.52
N GLY A 76 3.16 -12.37 18.77
CA GLY A 76 1.98 -11.57 19.11
C GLY A 76 2.27 -10.27 19.87
N GLU A 77 3.51 -10.06 20.31
CA GLU A 77 3.92 -8.77 20.88
C GLU A 77 3.77 -7.63 19.87
N LEU A 78 3.34 -6.47 20.37
CA LEU A 78 3.11 -5.26 19.59
C LEU A 78 3.97 -4.10 20.11
N PRO A 79 4.46 -3.21 19.22
CA PRO A 79 5.03 -1.94 19.64
C PRO A 79 4.04 -1.11 20.45
N ASP A 80 4.53 -0.35 21.42
CA ASP A 80 3.71 0.47 22.35
C ASP A 80 2.69 1.36 21.64
N GLN A 81 3.05 1.91 20.47
CA GLN A 81 2.17 2.75 19.67
C GLN A 81 0.88 2.06 19.17
N PHE A 82 0.82 0.74 19.20
CA PHE A 82 -0.34 -0.05 18.79
C PHE A 82 -1.08 -0.69 19.98
N SER A 83 -0.66 -0.46 21.23
CA SER A 83 -1.29 -1.06 22.42
C SER A 83 -2.80 -0.77 22.49
N ASP A 84 -3.20 0.48 22.25
CA ASP A 84 -4.61 0.90 22.25
C ASP A 84 -5.29 0.75 20.87
N ALA A 85 -4.54 0.30 19.86
CA ALA A 85 -4.99 0.19 18.47
C ALA A 85 -4.73 -1.21 17.89
N SER A 86 -4.63 -2.24 18.74
CA SER A 86 -4.33 -3.63 18.35
C SER A 86 -5.34 -4.20 17.35
N TRP A 87 -6.57 -3.67 17.35
CA TRP A 87 -7.62 -4.02 16.38
C TRP A 87 -7.22 -3.75 14.92
N LEU A 88 -6.30 -2.81 14.65
CA LEU A 88 -5.72 -2.56 13.31
C LEU A 88 -4.90 -3.74 12.78
N LEU A 89 -4.47 -4.64 13.66
CA LEU A 89 -3.59 -5.76 13.33
C LEU A 89 -4.33 -7.11 13.33
N SER A 90 -5.66 -7.09 13.38
CA SER A 90 -6.51 -8.30 13.45
C SER A 90 -6.30 -9.31 12.32
N ASN A 91 -5.91 -8.85 11.12
CA ASN A 91 -5.61 -9.70 9.97
C ASN A 91 -4.11 -9.84 9.69
N PHE A 92 -3.23 -9.59 10.66
CA PHE A 92 -1.78 -9.71 10.49
C PHE A 92 -1.27 -11.05 11.07
N ASP A 93 -0.29 -11.67 10.41
CA ASP A 93 0.33 -12.92 10.87
C ASP A 93 1.34 -12.63 11.98
N LEU A 94 0.89 -12.34 13.21
CA LEU A 94 1.80 -11.91 14.29
C LEU A 94 2.65 -13.04 14.91
N HIS A 95 2.70 -14.22 14.29
CA HIS A 95 3.54 -15.33 14.74
C HIS A 95 5.00 -15.16 14.29
N GLY A 96 5.94 -15.60 15.14
CA GLY A 96 7.37 -15.47 14.90
C GLY A 96 7.90 -14.07 15.18
N THR A 97 9.01 -13.71 14.53
CA THR A 97 9.69 -12.43 14.76
C THR A 97 9.28 -11.38 13.73
N VAL A 98 8.84 -10.22 14.23
CA VAL A 98 8.52 -9.05 13.41
C VAL A 98 9.48 -7.93 13.76
N VAL A 99 10.11 -7.33 12.75
CA VAL A 99 10.83 -6.07 12.90
C VAL A 99 9.96 -4.94 12.37
N TRP A 100 9.70 -3.96 13.22
CA TRP A 100 8.95 -2.76 12.91
C TRP A 100 9.91 -1.65 12.58
N VAL A 101 9.86 -1.14 11.36
CA VAL A 101 10.78 -0.12 10.86
C VAL A 101 10.04 1.20 10.77
N LYS A 102 10.57 2.21 11.46
CA LYS A 102 10.06 3.58 11.38
C LYS A 102 10.69 4.32 10.20
N ASP A 103 9.86 4.95 9.39
CA ASP A 103 10.31 5.96 8.42
C ASP A 103 10.32 7.33 9.13
N SER A 104 11.50 7.89 9.38
CA SER A 104 11.63 9.17 10.09
C SER A 104 11.17 10.38 9.28
N GLY A 105 10.86 10.23 7.99
CA GLY A 105 10.27 11.26 7.16
C GLY A 105 8.76 11.30 7.36
N THR A 106 8.08 10.19 7.05
CA THR A 106 6.61 10.10 7.08
C THR A 106 6.04 9.76 8.46
N GLU A 107 6.89 9.37 9.41
CA GLU A 107 6.54 8.85 10.74
C GLU A 107 5.76 7.53 10.71
N THR A 108 5.73 6.82 9.58
CA THR A 108 5.08 5.50 9.49
C THR A 108 5.91 4.42 10.16
N LEU A 109 5.27 3.51 10.90
CA LEU A 109 5.90 2.31 11.44
C LEU A 109 5.36 1.08 10.71
N LEU A 110 6.21 0.41 9.93
CA LEU A 110 5.79 -0.72 9.09
C LEU A 110 6.38 -2.05 9.58
N PRO A 111 5.57 -3.12 9.67
CA PRO A 111 6.05 -4.44 10.07
C PRO A 111 6.70 -5.19 8.90
N PHE A 112 7.84 -5.83 9.17
CA PHE A 112 8.50 -6.78 8.30
C PHE A 112 8.73 -8.09 9.04
N TRP A 113 8.44 -9.22 8.39
CA TRP A 113 8.53 -10.53 9.01
C TRP A 113 9.87 -11.15 8.71
N LEU A 114 10.53 -11.63 9.77
CA LEU A 114 11.79 -12.33 9.69
C LEU A 114 11.53 -13.84 9.72
N GLY A 115 12.06 -14.54 8.73
CA GLY A 115 12.30 -15.96 8.78
C GLY A 115 13.42 -16.31 9.77
N GLN A 116 13.55 -17.61 10.04
CA GLN A 116 14.38 -18.12 11.12
C GLN A 116 15.85 -17.69 11.02
N GLU A 117 16.40 -17.63 9.81
CA GLU A 117 17.80 -17.26 9.58
C GLU A 117 18.06 -15.80 9.98
N LEU A 118 17.30 -14.85 9.44
CA LEU A 118 17.46 -13.43 9.76
C LEU A 118 17.12 -13.15 11.23
N ALA A 119 16.08 -13.79 11.78
CA ALA A 119 15.73 -13.66 13.19
C ALA A 119 16.87 -14.12 14.11
N ASN A 120 17.53 -15.23 13.79
CA ASN A 120 18.67 -15.74 14.56
C ASN A 120 19.89 -14.82 14.50
N VAL A 121 20.13 -14.16 13.35
CA VAL A 121 21.25 -13.22 13.21
C VAL A 121 20.94 -11.92 13.96
N LEU A 122 19.76 -11.34 13.74
CA LEU A 122 19.38 -10.04 14.31
C LEU A 122 19.12 -10.10 15.82
N SER A 123 18.67 -11.24 16.36
CA SER A 123 18.51 -11.43 17.81
C SER A 123 19.83 -11.33 18.61
N ARG A 124 20.98 -11.41 17.93
CA ARG A 124 22.32 -11.22 18.54
C ARG A 124 22.81 -9.78 18.45
N THR A 125 21.96 -8.88 17.97
CA THR A 125 22.26 -7.46 17.78
C THR A 125 21.26 -6.61 18.55
N SER A 126 21.48 -5.30 18.59
CA SER A 126 20.53 -4.36 19.18
C SER A 126 20.36 -3.16 18.25
N PRO A 127 19.18 -2.51 18.23
CA PRO A 127 19.01 -1.24 17.54
C PRO A 127 20.14 -0.25 17.88
N GLY A 128 20.75 0.34 16.86
CA GLY A 128 21.90 1.24 16.96
C GLY A 128 23.28 0.57 17.00
N ALA A 129 23.37 -0.76 17.12
CA ALA A 129 24.63 -1.48 16.98
C ALA A 129 25.09 -1.55 15.52
N LEU A 130 26.38 -1.84 15.31
CA LEU A 130 26.92 -2.13 13.98
C LEU A 130 26.16 -3.31 13.35
N ALA A 131 25.91 -3.21 12.03
CA ALA A 131 25.29 -4.27 11.26
C ALA A 131 26.10 -5.58 11.40
N PRO A 132 25.44 -6.73 11.61
CA PRO A 132 26.13 -8.01 11.68
C PRO A 132 26.72 -8.40 10.34
N ASP A 133 27.68 -9.32 10.34
CA ASP A 133 28.19 -9.91 9.11
C ASP A 133 27.10 -10.75 8.44
N LEU A 134 26.79 -10.42 7.19
CA LEU A 134 25.65 -10.91 6.44
C LEU A 134 26.01 -11.09 4.97
N PRO A 135 25.49 -12.14 4.31
CA PRO A 135 25.55 -12.25 2.85
C PRO A 135 25.04 -10.98 2.15
N ALA A 136 25.65 -10.63 1.02
CA ALA A 136 25.38 -9.38 0.29
C ALA A 136 23.88 -9.20 -0.05
N HIS A 137 23.18 -10.28 -0.40
CA HIS A 137 21.75 -10.21 -0.71
C HIS A 137 20.92 -9.86 0.53
N TRP A 138 21.21 -10.44 1.70
CA TRP A 138 20.52 -10.10 2.95
C TRP A 138 20.82 -8.69 3.40
N ARG A 139 22.08 -8.25 3.26
CA ARG A 139 22.46 -6.86 3.52
C ARG A 139 21.63 -5.90 2.65
N SER A 140 21.52 -6.16 1.35
CA SER A 140 20.72 -5.35 0.43
C SER A 140 19.23 -5.33 0.79
N VAL A 141 18.63 -6.49 1.09
CA VAL A 141 17.20 -6.57 1.45
C VAL A 141 16.92 -5.82 2.75
N LEU A 142 17.76 -5.98 3.77
CA LEU A 142 17.61 -5.28 5.05
C LEU A 142 17.84 -3.77 4.91
N GLN A 143 18.73 -3.34 4.02
CA GLN A 143 18.90 -1.92 3.70
C GLN A 143 17.67 -1.34 3.00
N MET A 144 17.14 -2.04 1.99
CA MET A 144 15.92 -1.61 1.29
C MET A 144 14.73 -1.52 2.25
N ALA A 145 14.60 -2.47 3.18
CA ALA A 145 13.56 -2.46 4.21
C ALA A 145 13.78 -1.42 5.31
N GLY A 146 14.94 -0.74 5.35
CA GLY A 146 15.30 0.23 6.40
C GLY A 146 15.66 -0.40 7.75
N VAL A 147 15.90 -1.72 7.79
CA VAL A 147 16.39 -2.42 8.99
C VAL A 147 17.89 -2.14 9.20
N LEU A 148 18.65 -2.01 8.11
CA LEU A 148 20.04 -1.53 8.13
C LEU A 148 20.13 -0.15 7.50
N VAL A 149 20.77 0.79 8.19
CA VAL A 149 20.79 2.19 7.79
C VAL A 149 22.17 2.83 8.00
N PRO A 150 22.56 3.84 7.21
CA PRO A 150 23.75 4.65 7.51
C PRO A 150 23.50 5.56 8.74
N GLU A 151 24.55 6.10 9.35
CA GLU A 151 24.43 6.96 10.55
C GLU A 151 23.54 8.19 10.35
N ASN A 152 23.54 8.77 9.15
CA ASN A 152 22.81 10.00 8.80
C ASN A 152 21.39 9.74 8.26
N PHE A 153 20.88 8.50 8.31
CA PHE A 153 19.62 8.09 7.67
C PHE A 153 18.43 8.98 8.03
N LYS A 154 18.32 9.36 9.32
CA LYS A 154 17.22 10.17 9.83
C LYS A 154 17.21 11.56 9.21
N THR A 155 18.36 12.24 9.22
CA THR A 155 18.51 13.57 8.63
C THR A 155 18.19 13.53 7.13
N GLU A 156 18.66 12.52 6.41
CA GLU A 156 18.36 12.37 4.99
C GLU A 156 16.88 12.09 4.73
N ALA A 157 16.26 11.19 5.50
CA ALA A 157 14.84 10.85 5.38
C ALA A 157 13.95 12.08 5.64
N CYS A 158 14.19 12.79 6.74
CA CYS A 158 13.45 14.02 7.07
C CYS A 158 13.64 15.10 5.98
N SER A 159 14.86 15.27 5.46
CA SER A 159 15.14 16.28 4.42
C SER A 159 14.45 15.95 3.11
N ARG A 160 14.54 14.71 2.63
CA ARG A 160 13.83 14.24 1.42
C ARG A 160 12.32 14.39 1.57
N TRP A 161 11.79 14.06 2.75
CA TRP A 161 10.36 14.20 3.01
C TRP A 161 9.92 15.66 3.05
N ALA A 162 10.69 16.54 3.69
CA ALA A 162 10.38 17.97 3.76
C ALA A 162 10.37 18.62 2.37
N GLU A 163 11.31 18.27 1.48
CA GLU A 163 11.31 18.73 0.09
C GLU A 163 10.05 18.28 -0.65
N LYS A 164 9.69 17.00 -0.53
CA LYS A 164 8.48 16.44 -1.13
C LYS A 164 7.22 17.14 -0.61
N VAL A 165 7.10 17.36 0.70
CA VAL A 165 5.97 18.07 1.31
C VAL A 165 5.88 19.51 0.81
N SER A 166 7.01 20.21 0.69
CA SER A 166 7.04 21.58 0.17
C SER A 166 6.50 21.65 -1.27
N CYS A 167 7.01 20.79 -2.17
CA CYS A 167 6.54 20.74 -3.56
C CYS A 167 5.09 20.28 -3.66
N SER A 168 4.74 19.18 -3.01
CA SER A 168 3.39 18.60 -3.09
C SER A 168 2.34 19.48 -2.42
N GLY A 169 2.65 20.08 -1.27
CA GLY A 169 1.71 20.94 -0.54
C GLY A 169 1.43 22.25 -1.27
N ALA A 170 2.44 22.85 -1.91
CA ALA A 170 2.21 24.02 -2.76
C ALA A 170 1.26 23.70 -3.94
N ALA A 171 1.49 22.57 -4.62
CA ALA A 171 0.63 22.11 -5.70
C ALA A 171 -0.79 21.77 -5.21
N PHE A 172 -0.92 21.08 -4.07
CA PHE A 172 -2.19 20.69 -3.50
C PHE A 172 -3.04 21.91 -3.10
N ARG A 173 -2.45 22.91 -2.43
CA ARG A 173 -3.17 24.16 -2.10
C ARG A 173 -3.67 24.91 -3.32
N GLN A 174 -2.88 24.92 -4.40
CA GLN A 174 -3.25 25.64 -5.62
C GLN A 174 -4.30 24.90 -6.45
N LYS A 175 -4.15 23.57 -6.59
CA LYS A 175 -4.91 22.76 -7.54
C LYS A 175 -6.01 21.90 -6.90
N LYS A 176 -6.02 21.79 -5.58
CA LYS A 176 -6.86 20.87 -4.78
C LYS A 176 -6.57 19.38 -5.01
N TYR A 177 -5.51 19.07 -5.77
CA TYR A 177 -5.01 17.71 -5.97
C TYR A 177 -3.50 17.71 -6.20
N VAL A 178 -2.86 16.57 -5.92
CA VAL A 178 -1.44 16.35 -6.20
C VAL A 178 -1.13 14.85 -6.36
N PRO A 179 -0.43 14.44 -7.43
CA PRO A 179 0.11 13.08 -7.52
C PRO A 179 1.12 12.82 -6.40
N VAL A 180 1.01 11.65 -5.77
CA VAL A 180 1.85 11.23 -4.65
C VAL A 180 2.35 9.81 -4.89
N ALA A 181 3.65 9.64 -5.13
CA ALA A 181 4.27 8.32 -5.28
C ALA A 181 4.97 7.87 -4.00
N GLY A 182 5.22 6.57 -3.83
CA GLY A 182 6.02 6.05 -2.71
C GLY A 182 5.44 6.32 -1.32
N LEU A 183 4.11 6.33 -1.18
CA LEU A 183 3.45 6.38 0.14
C LEU A 183 3.48 5.01 0.84
N ILE A 184 3.39 3.93 0.06
CA ILE A 184 3.50 2.56 0.55
C ILE A 184 4.87 2.03 0.17
N HIS A 185 5.57 1.45 1.15
CA HIS A 185 6.86 0.84 0.93
C HIS A 185 6.78 -0.25 -0.16
N PRO A 186 7.74 -0.35 -1.09
CA PRO A 186 7.65 -1.26 -2.24
C PRO A 186 7.42 -2.74 -1.88
N PHE A 187 8.04 -3.23 -0.81
CA PHE A 187 7.81 -4.60 -0.32
C PHE A 187 6.40 -4.79 0.24
N HIS A 188 5.84 -3.79 0.91
CA HIS A 188 4.46 -3.83 1.38
C HIS A 188 3.47 -3.74 0.22
N LEU A 189 3.76 -2.92 -0.79
CA LEU A 189 2.95 -2.87 -2.02
C LEU A 189 2.86 -4.26 -2.66
N ALA A 190 3.99 -4.93 -2.81
CA ALA A 190 4.07 -6.27 -3.37
C ALA A 190 3.33 -7.32 -2.50
N ALA A 191 3.46 -7.22 -1.18
CA ALA A 191 2.71 -8.06 -0.23
C ALA A 191 1.18 -7.80 -0.28
N LEU A 192 0.76 -6.54 -0.40
CA LEU A 192 -0.66 -6.15 -0.52
C LEU A 192 -1.26 -6.67 -1.81
N ARG A 193 -0.53 -6.57 -2.94
CA ARG A 193 -0.95 -7.16 -4.22
C ARG A 193 -1.22 -8.65 -4.08
N ARG A 194 -0.27 -9.39 -3.49
CA ARG A 194 -0.44 -10.83 -3.20
C ARG A 194 -1.65 -11.09 -2.30
N TYR A 195 -1.79 -10.31 -1.23
CA TYR A 195 -2.85 -10.42 -0.25
C TYR A 195 -4.25 -10.24 -0.87
N TYR A 196 -4.49 -9.13 -1.56
CA TYR A 196 -5.79 -8.84 -2.16
C TYR A 196 -6.12 -9.74 -3.35
N ARG A 197 -5.13 -10.10 -4.19
CA ARG A 197 -5.33 -11.13 -5.23
C ARG A 197 -5.83 -12.43 -4.63
N ARG A 198 -5.25 -12.84 -3.49
CA ARG A 198 -5.63 -14.06 -2.78
C ARG A 198 -7.03 -13.94 -2.18
N LEU A 199 -7.35 -12.85 -1.48
CA LEU A 199 -8.69 -12.62 -0.92
C LEU A 199 -9.79 -12.67 -1.99
N ILE A 200 -9.59 -11.99 -3.12
CA ILE A 200 -10.51 -11.99 -4.27
C ILE A 200 -10.66 -13.40 -4.83
N ARG A 201 -9.54 -14.10 -5.09
CA ARG A 201 -9.55 -15.47 -5.63
C ARG A 201 -10.31 -16.45 -4.73
N THR A 202 -10.21 -16.28 -3.42
CA THR A 202 -10.92 -17.12 -2.44
C THR A 202 -12.29 -16.58 -2.03
N ARG A 203 -12.81 -15.56 -2.73
CA ARG A 203 -14.14 -14.97 -2.52
C ARG A 203 -14.35 -14.44 -1.08
N ARG A 204 -13.28 -13.95 -0.45
CA ARG A 204 -13.34 -13.25 0.85
C ARG A 204 -13.75 -11.78 0.69
N ILE A 205 -13.63 -11.25 -0.53
CA ILE A 205 -14.16 -9.95 -0.93
C ILE A 205 -15.30 -10.21 -1.91
N SER A 206 -16.46 -9.60 -1.65
CA SER A 206 -17.68 -9.78 -2.45
C SER A 206 -17.62 -9.00 -3.76
N LEU A 207 -18.29 -9.50 -4.80
CA LEU A 207 -18.41 -8.84 -6.10
C LEU A 207 -19.69 -8.00 -6.17
N GLY A 208 -19.54 -6.75 -6.61
CA GLY A 208 -20.60 -5.77 -6.78
C GLY A 208 -20.79 -4.88 -5.55
N ASP A 209 -21.06 -3.60 -5.79
CA ASP A 209 -21.55 -2.63 -4.80
C ASP A 209 -22.42 -1.54 -5.45
N GLU A 210 -22.81 -0.52 -4.68
CA GLU A 210 -23.70 0.56 -5.11
C GLU A 210 -23.12 1.42 -6.25
N GLN A 211 -21.80 1.58 -6.34
CA GLN A 211 -21.17 2.40 -7.39
C GLN A 211 -20.82 1.59 -8.64
N SER A 212 -20.57 0.28 -8.51
CA SER A 212 -20.30 -0.57 -9.66
C SER A 212 -20.68 -2.04 -9.42
N PRO A 213 -21.53 -2.65 -10.27
CA PRO A 213 -21.83 -4.08 -10.19
C PRO A 213 -20.65 -4.96 -10.61
N ARG A 214 -19.57 -4.37 -11.12
CA ARG A 214 -18.40 -5.07 -11.70
C ARG A 214 -17.11 -4.84 -10.92
N ARG A 215 -17.18 -4.59 -9.62
CA ARG A 215 -15.98 -4.49 -8.78
C ARG A 215 -16.08 -5.32 -7.52
N TYR A 216 -14.99 -5.97 -7.13
CA TYR A 216 -14.88 -6.54 -5.79
C TYR A 216 -14.62 -5.43 -4.81
N ALA A 217 -15.35 -5.38 -3.69
CA ALA A 217 -15.26 -4.26 -2.77
C ALA A 217 -15.16 -4.71 -1.30
N ALA A 218 -14.29 -4.04 -0.55
CA ALA A 218 -14.18 -4.21 0.90
C ALA A 218 -14.12 -2.86 1.59
N HIS A 219 -15.15 -2.57 2.39
CA HIS A 219 -15.23 -1.41 3.25
C HIS A 219 -14.49 -1.68 4.56
N ASN A 220 -13.61 -0.77 4.97
CA ASN A 220 -12.89 -0.85 6.25
C ASN A 220 -12.15 -2.18 6.47
N GLU A 221 -11.59 -2.75 5.40
CA GLU A 221 -10.77 -3.96 5.49
C GLU A 221 -9.55 -3.72 6.41
N SER A 222 -9.31 -4.65 7.34
CA SER A 222 -8.35 -4.50 8.44
C SER A 222 -6.96 -4.09 7.99
N VAL A 223 -6.39 -4.73 6.97
CA VAL A 223 -5.04 -4.40 6.47
C VAL A 223 -5.04 -3.03 5.80
N ALA A 224 -6.04 -2.71 5.00
CA ALA A 224 -6.17 -1.37 4.43
C ALA A 224 -6.29 -0.29 5.54
N ARG A 225 -7.01 -0.58 6.63
CA ARG A 225 -7.16 0.34 7.77
C ARG A 225 -5.83 0.58 8.47
N PHE A 226 -4.98 -0.42 8.62
CA PHE A 226 -3.63 -0.22 9.14
C PHE A 226 -2.89 0.86 8.33
N PHE A 227 -2.81 0.70 7.00
CA PHE A 227 -2.13 1.68 6.15
C PHE A 227 -2.85 3.03 6.14
N HIS A 228 -4.18 3.05 6.24
CA HIS A 228 -4.97 4.27 6.35
C HIS A 228 -4.51 5.15 7.51
N HIS A 229 -4.38 4.55 8.70
CA HIS A 229 -3.89 5.24 9.89
C HIS A 229 -2.42 5.64 9.78
N GLN A 230 -1.56 4.77 9.21
CA GLN A 230 -0.15 5.10 9.01
C GLN A 230 0.04 6.33 8.09
N LEU A 231 -0.79 6.48 7.06
CA LEU A 231 -0.67 7.57 6.08
C LEU A 231 -1.23 8.93 6.57
N ALA A 232 -1.88 8.99 7.72
CA ALA A 232 -2.52 10.23 8.23
C ALA A 232 -1.53 11.39 8.43
N SER A 233 -0.33 11.09 8.94
CA SER A 233 0.74 12.09 9.11
C SER A 233 1.21 12.66 7.78
N ALA A 234 1.32 11.82 6.75
CA ALA A 234 1.69 12.23 5.41
C ALA A 234 0.62 13.13 4.77
N VAL A 235 -0.66 12.79 4.94
CA VAL A 235 -1.77 13.62 4.46
C VAL A 235 -1.80 14.96 5.19
N THR A 236 -1.66 14.96 6.52
CA THR A 236 -1.58 16.20 7.32
C THR A 236 -0.48 17.12 6.80
N ALA A 237 0.72 16.57 6.55
CA ALA A 237 1.86 17.35 6.09
C ALA A 237 1.61 17.95 4.69
N ILE A 238 1.06 17.18 3.74
CA ILE A 238 0.82 17.65 2.37
C ILE A 238 -0.37 18.60 2.29
N ALA A 239 -1.47 18.29 3.01
CA ALA A 239 -2.65 19.15 3.06
C ALA A 239 -2.35 20.50 3.74
N GLY A 240 -1.41 20.51 4.69
CA GLY A 240 -1.07 21.69 5.49
C GLY A 240 -2.03 21.95 6.64
N GLU A 241 -2.88 20.98 6.99
CA GLU A 241 -3.81 21.04 8.12
C GLU A 241 -3.98 19.66 8.77
N PRO A 242 -4.26 19.60 10.09
CA PRO A 242 -4.45 18.33 10.79
C PRO A 242 -5.65 17.54 10.25
N VAL A 243 -5.43 16.27 9.92
CA VAL A 243 -6.50 15.35 9.50
C VAL A 243 -6.63 14.16 10.44
N LYS A 244 -7.77 13.48 10.36
CA LYS A 244 -7.97 12.15 10.95
C LYS A 244 -8.56 11.17 9.93
N PRO A 245 -8.21 9.87 10.02
CA PRO A 245 -8.82 8.83 9.19
C PRO A 245 -10.34 8.78 9.37
N SER A 246 -11.10 8.70 8.27
CA SER A 246 -12.53 8.39 8.30
C SER A 246 -12.75 6.89 8.04
N TYR A 247 -12.81 6.48 6.78
CA TYR A 247 -12.91 5.09 6.34
C TYR A 247 -11.98 4.80 5.17
N VAL A 248 -11.79 3.52 4.88
CA VAL A 248 -10.98 3.05 3.75
C VAL A 248 -11.79 2.10 2.88
N TYR A 249 -11.57 2.16 1.57
CA TYR A 249 -12.29 1.34 0.60
C TYR A 249 -11.33 0.64 -0.36
N VAL A 250 -11.35 -0.69 -0.40
CA VAL A 250 -10.61 -1.46 -1.42
C VAL A 250 -11.58 -1.80 -2.55
N ALA A 251 -11.20 -1.50 -3.78
CA ALA A 251 -12.01 -1.80 -4.96
C ALA A 251 -11.18 -2.46 -6.06
N SER A 252 -11.61 -3.63 -6.55
CA SER A 252 -11.02 -4.29 -7.71
C SER A 252 -12.01 -4.35 -8.87
N TYR A 253 -11.83 -3.43 -9.81
CA TYR A 253 -12.63 -3.26 -11.02
C TYR A 253 -12.34 -4.37 -12.04
N GLN A 254 -13.40 -4.93 -12.60
CA GLN A 254 -13.35 -5.90 -13.69
C GLN A 254 -13.54 -5.23 -15.06
N SER A 255 -13.29 -5.97 -16.12
CA SER A 255 -13.46 -5.53 -17.50
C SER A 255 -14.84 -4.89 -17.75
N GLY A 256 -14.81 -3.73 -18.39
CA GLY A 256 -16.01 -2.95 -18.65
C GLY A 256 -16.61 -2.25 -17.43
N ALA A 257 -15.95 -2.25 -16.27
CA ALA A 257 -16.37 -1.41 -15.16
C ALA A 257 -16.14 0.07 -15.52
N GLU A 258 -17.07 0.91 -15.06
CA GLU A 258 -17.04 2.36 -15.20
C GLU A 258 -17.16 2.96 -13.80
N LEU A 259 -16.61 4.16 -13.62
CA LEU A 259 -16.83 4.98 -12.44
C LEU A 259 -17.42 6.29 -12.94
N GLU A 260 -18.73 6.46 -12.76
CA GLU A 260 -19.45 7.66 -13.20
C GLU A 260 -18.89 8.92 -12.54
N LYS A 261 -19.16 10.07 -13.15
CA LYS A 261 -18.71 11.35 -12.63
C LYS A 261 -19.47 11.75 -11.37
N HIS A 262 -18.73 11.97 -10.30
CA HIS A 262 -19.25 12.31 -8.98
C HIS A 262 -18.26 13.15 -8.18
N THR A 263 -18.73 13.73 -7.08
CA THR A 263 -17.93 14.19 -5.95
C THR A 263 -18.14 13.23 -4.78
N ASP A 264 -17.20 13.15 -3.86
CA ASP A 264 -17.30 12.27 -2.70
C ASP A 264 -18.24 12.85 -1.63
N ARG A 265 -18.58 11.99 -0.65
CA ARG A 265 -19.31 12.35 0.58
C ARG A 265 -18.45 13.17 1.54
N GLU A 266 -19.07 13.84 2.51
CA GLU A 266 -18.38 14.72 3.48
C GLU A 266 -17.28 14.01 4.30
N GLN A 267 -17.37 12.69 4.45
CA GLN A 267 -16.36 11.85 5.10
C GLN A 267 -15.06 11.73 4.27
N CYS A 268 -15.02 12.29 3.06
CA CYS A 268 -13.93 12.15 2.08
C CYS A 268 -13.31 13.48 1.70
N GLU A 269 -13.24 14.42 2.64
CA GLU A 269 -12.67 15.75 2.40
C GLU A 269 -11.28 15.67 1.78
N PHE A 270 -10.43 14.76 2.26
CA PHE A 270 -9.17 14.41 1.61
C PHE A 270 -9.19 12.93 1.23
N SER A 271 -9.01 12.63 -0.05
CA SER A 271 -9.00 11.27 -0.56
C SER A 271 -7.65 10.97 -1.20
N ILE A 272 -7.05 9.82 -0.87
CA ILE A 272 -5.98 9.21 -1.68
C ILE A 272 -6.60 8.11 -2.53
N SER A 273 -6.53 8.23 -3.85
CA SER A 273 -6.76 7.11 -4.77
C SER A 273 -5.42 6.44 -5.08
N LEU A 274 -5.13 5.30 -4.46
CA LEU A 274 -3.90 4.52 -4.70
C LEU A 274 -4.16 3.44 -5.75
N CYS A 275 -3.34 3.38 -6.81
CA CYS A 275 -3.33 2.24 -7.73
C CYS A 275 -2.52 1.09 -7.09
N LEU A 276 -3.20 0.07 -6.57
CA LEU A 276 -2.53 -1.06 -5.92
C LEU A 276 -2.05 -2.09 -6.94
N ASP A 277 -2.89 -2.41 -7.93
CA ASP A 277 -2.61 -3.48 -8.89
C ASP A 277 -3.31 -3.21 -10.23
N TYR A 278 -2.74 -3.76 -11.30
CA TYR A 278 -3.33 -3.68 -12.63
C TYR A 278 -2.96 -4.89 -13.47
N TRP A 279 -3.91 -5.38 -14.26
CA TRP A 279 -3.71 -6.46 -15.22
C TRP A 279 -4.23 -6.06 -16.60
N PRO A 280 -3.49 -6.36 -17.69
CA PRO A 280 -2.11 -6.85 -17.73
C PRO A 280 -1.12 -5.87 -17.09
N GLU A 281 -0.01 -6.36 -16.52
CA GLU A 281 0.98 -5.49 -15.85
C GLU A 281 1.44 -4.37 -16.80
N PRO A 282 1.25 -3.08 -16.44
CA PRO A 282 1.69 -1.97 -17.27
C PRO A 282 3.21 -1.83 -17.21
N ARG A 283 3.83 -1.34 -18.29
CA ARG A 283 5.26 -1.00 -18.28
C ARG A 283 5.56 0.19 -17.36
N ASN A 284 4.71 1.22 -17.41
CA ASN A 284 4.85 2.45 -16.63
C ASN A 284 3.53 2.73 -15.89
N GLU A 285 2.66 3.51 -16.51
CA GLU A 285 1.36 3.91 -16.01
C GLU A 285 0.27 2.99 -16.56
N THR A 286 -0.83 2.86 -15.81
CA THR A 286 -2.03 2.18 -16.27
C THR A 286 -2.69 2.99 -17.40
N PRO A 287 -3.28 2.34 -18.43
CA PRO A 287 -3.99 3.04 -19.48
C PRO A 287 -5.39 3.53 -19.05
N TRP A 288 -5.70 3.47 -17.74
CA TRP A 288 -7.02 3.76 -17.19
C TRP A 288 -6.93 4.89 -16.16
N PRO A 289 -6.78 6.14 -16.59
CA PRO A 289 -6.52 7.28 -15.70
C PRO A 289 -7.73 7.65 -14.85
N LEU A 290 -7.49 8.33 -13.74
CA LEU A 290 -8.51 9.07 -13.00
C LEU A 290 -8.66 10.46 -13.63
N LYS A 291 -9.85 10.78 -14.12
CA LYS A 291 -10.15 12.09 -14.69
C LYS A 291 -10.70 13.01 -13.62
N LEU A 292 -10.24 14.25 -13.62
CA LEU A 292 -10.67 15.32 -12.74
C LEU A 292 -11.25 16.46 -13.58
N GLU A 293 -12.33 17.06 -13.11
CA GLU A 293 -12.78 18.37 -13.57
C GLU A 293 -12.22 19.45 -12.64
N THR A 294 -11.42 20.34 -13.21
CA THR A 294 -10.77 21.44 -12.48
C THR A 294 -11.28 22.78 -13.02
N ASP A 295 -11.03 23.87 -12.30
CA ASP A 295 -11.34 25.22 -12.76
C ASP A 295 -10.64 25.57 -14.10
N SER A 296 -9.52 24.90 -14.40
CA SER A 296 -8.76 25.06 -15.65
C SER A 296 -9.18 24.10 -16.79
N GLY A 297 -10.20 23.27 -16.55
CA GLY A 297 -10.67 22.24 -17.46
C GLY A 297 -10.39 20.82 -16.97
N GLN A 298 -10.54 19.85 -17.86
CA GLN A 298 -10.41 18.44 -17.53
C GLN A 298 -8.94 17.97 -17.57
N VAL A 299 -8.54 17.20 -16.57
CA VAL A 299 -7.20 16.62 -16.49
C VAL A 299 -7.31 15.11 -16.28
N ALA A 300 -6.50 14.34 -17.00
CA ALA A 300 -6.38 12.90 -16.81
C ALA A 300 -5.09 12.58 -16.04
N ILE A 301 -5.24 11.93 -14.88
CA ILE A 301 -4.12 11.49 -14.04
C ILE A 301 -3.87 10.01 -14.28
N PHE A 302 -2.78 9.73 -14.98
CA PHE A 302 -2.30 8.38 -15.21
C PHE A 302 -1.45 7.93 -14.02
N GLN A 303 -1.79 6.78 -13.45
CA GLN A 303 -1.13 6.22 -12.27
C GLN A 303 -0.50 4.90 -12.66
N GLY A 304 0.75 4.65 -12.30
CA GLY A 304 1.29 3.30 -12.26
C GLY A 304 1.01 2.62 -10.91
N ILE A 305 1.34 1.33 -10.83
CA ILE A 305 1.22 0.54 -9.60
C ILE A 305 2.06 1.16 -8.46
N GLY A 306 1.41 1.51 -7.36
CA GLY A 306 1.98 2.18 -6.19
C GLY A 306 1.83 3.70 -6.18
N ASP A 307 1.36 4.31 -7.27
CA ASP A 307 1.11 5.75 -7.31
C ASP A 307 -0.25 6.07 -6.71
N GLY A 308 -0.29 7.13 -5.91
CA GLY A 308 -1.49 7.75 -5.38
C GLY A 308 -1.79 9.09 -6.04
N LEU A 309 -3.04 9.51 -5.93
CA LEU A 309 -3.46 10.89 -6.12
C LEU A 309 -4.11 11.33 -4.80
N LEU A 310 -3.57 12.37 -4.16
CA LEU A 310 -4.25 13.04 -3.05
C LEU A 310 -5.10 14.19 -3.63
N TYR A 311 -6.38 14.26 -3.28
CA TYR A 311 -7.30 15.26 -3.81
C TYR A 311 -8.40 15.64 -2.79
N ARG A 312 -9.02 16.81 -2.97
CA ARG A 312 -10.22 17.23 -2.23
C ARG A 312 -11.45 16.48 -2.75
N GLY A 313 -11.87 15.42 -2.07
CA GLY A 313 -12.90 14.50 -2.59
C GLY A 313 -14.28 15.15 -2.72
N CYS A 314 -14.64 15.99 -1.76
CA CYS A 314 -15.91 16.73 -1.73
C CYS A 314 -16.00 17.83 -2.79
N GLU A 315 -14.85 18.34 -3.28
CA GLU A 315 -14.80 19.52 -4.13
C GLU A 315 -14.51 19.22 -5.60
N LEU A 316 -13.77 18.15 -5.90
CA LEU A 316 -13.30 17.85 -7.25
C LEU A 316 -14.13 16.74 -7.91
N PRO A 317 -14.99 17.06 -8.90
CA PRO A 317 -15.68 16.05 -9.66
C PRO A 317 -14.68 15.14 -10.39
N HIS A 318 -14.83 13.83 -10.23
CA HIS A 318 -13.89 12.87 -10.78
C HIS A 318 -14.58 11.59 -11.28
N TRP A 319 -13.94 10.92 -12.22
CA TRP A 319 -14.49 9.72 -12.88
C TRP A 319 -13.41 8.88 -13.54
N ARG A 320 -13.78 7.65 -13.94
CA ARG A 320 -12.99 6.83 -14.85
C ARG A 320 -13.90 6.34 -15.97
N ASP A 321 -13.43 6.43 -17.20
CA ASP A 321 -14.13 5.84 -18.35
C ASP A 321 -14.23 4.31 -18.20
N ARG A 322 -14.79 3.64 -19.20
CA ARG A 322 -14.85 2.18 -19.24
C ARG A 322 -13.47 1.54 -19.19
N LEU A 323 -13.25 0.65 -18.22
CA LEU A 323 -12.05 -0.18 -18.16
C LEU A 323 -12.01 -1.10 -19.40
N PRO A 324 -10.89 -1.16 -20.15
CA PRO A 324 -10.78 -1.98 -21.35
C PRO A 324 -11.11 -3.46 -21.09
N GLU A 325 -11.64 -4.13 -22.12
CA GLU A 325 -11.93 -5.55 -22.04
C GLU A 325 -10.65 -6.37 -21.82
N GLY A 326 -10.70 -7.36 -20.94
CA GLY A 326 -9.53 -8.16 -20.55
C GLY A 326 -8.62 -7.51 -19.51
N HIS A 327 -8.94 -6.29 -19.06
CA HIS A 327 -8.19 -5.59 -18.02
C HIS A 327 -8.86 -5.70 -16.66
N MET A 328 -8.05 -5.56 -15.61
CA MET A 328 -8.49 -5.43 -14.21
C MET A 328 -7.66 -4.35 -13.51
N SER A 329 -8.26 -3.63 -12.56
CA SER A 329 -7.57 -2.60 -11.77
C SER A 329 -7.99 -2.71 -10.31
N THR A 330 -7.03 -2.79 -9.40
CA THR A 330 -7.28 -2.73 -7.96
C THR A 330 -6.78 -1.41 -7.40
N SER A 331 -7.64 -0.70 -6.70
CA SER A 331 -7.34 0.55 -6.03
C SER A 331 -7.70 0.47 -4.55
N ILE A 332 -6.97 1.23 -3.73
CA ILE A 332 -7.36 1.51 -2.35
C ILE A 332 -7.65 3.01 -2.25
N PHE A 333 -8.80 3.35 -1.68
CA PHE A 333 -9.22 4.71 -1.41
C PHE A 333 -9.10 4.96 0.09
N PHE A 334 -8.21 5.86 0.48
CA PHE A 334 -8.01 6.28 1.88
C PHE A 334 -8.66 7.63 2.07
N HIS A 335 -9.65 7.72 2.97
CA HIS A 335 -10.44 8.92 3.16
C HIS A 335 -10.18 9.55 4.52
N TYR A 336 -9.95 10.86 4.53
CA TYR A 336 -9.68 11.62 5.72
C TYR A 336 -10.61 12.81 5.79
N VAL A 337 -10.82 13.26 7.02
CA VAL A 337 -11.54 14.49 7.34
C VAL A 337 -10.64 15.42 8.16
N PRO A 338 -10.94 16.73 8.23
CA PRO A 338 -10.29 17.62 9.19
C PRO A 338 -10.35 17.05 10.61
N ALA A 339 -9.31 17.29 11.42
CA ALA A 339 -9.24 16.73 12.77
C ALA A 339 -10.45 17.12 13.65
N ASP A 340 -11.01 18.31 13.44
CA ASP A 340 -12.17 18.87 14.13
C ASP A 340 -13.54 18.47 13.54
N PHE A 341 -13.57 17.69 12.45
CA PHE A 341 -14.82 17.20 11.86
C PHE A 341 -15.68 16.46 12.89
N ALA A 342 -16.92 16.93 13.08
CA ALA A 342 -17.82 16.45 14.13
C ALA A 342 -18.85 15.40 13.66
N GLY A 343 -18.91 15.13 12.35
CA GLY A 343 -19.83 14.16 11.76
C GLY A 343 -19.40 12.70 11.97
N PRO A 344 -20.22 11.73 11.54
CA PRO A 344 -19.85 10.33 11.54
C PRO A 344 -18.69 10.08 10.57
N LEU A 345 -17.77 9.20 10.95
CA LEU A 345 -16.58 8.85 10.14
C LEU A 345 -16.86 7.81 9.05
N ASP A 346 -18.09 7.29 9.00
CA ASP A 346 -18.61 6.35 8.01
C ASP A 346 -20.11 6.59 7.80
#